data_AF-A0A1F3VE53-F1
#
_entry.id   AF-A0A1F3VE53-F1
#
_cell.length_a   1.000
_cell.length_b   1.000
_cell.length_c   1.000
_cell.angle_alpha   90.00
_cell.angle_beta   90.00
_cell.angle_gamma   90.00
#
_symmetry.space_group_name_H-M   'P 1'
#
loop_
_entity.id
_entity.type
_entity.pdbx_description
1 polymer ?
#
loop_
_entity_poly.entity_id
_entity_poly.type
_entity_poly.pdbx_seq_one_letter_code
_entity_poly.pdbx_strand_id
1 'polypeptide(L)'
;MLIGKLSIILILFCIYQGMPGQGFARVLFVDENTDFSSPWLDHQLGPEESFKKVLRIINRSQEGRELLQKAHKKAYQQGETLLDIIKVGEISVSDTTLLRKFYPQNPEQIIYETKSKIFLNKELNLMDGVLDLAHELTHFTHRTAFNPYLKNFNLIDFIKSTIEGTGGEVDAFLTECRILKELFGSTNKYNGNCKKLLDPVKGDFSREKGVELFYQVGEYYKATVKTINLYGENVNLLGNLNSHDAIYISSAYGLPYPLAAVKEFVSIMDRVCVNDQKRLSLMKKKSARMPASVDREYHLQKIDKEYQGFKQRCHKHI
;
A
#
# COMPACT_ATOMS: atom_id res chain seq x y z
N MET A 1 83.07 22.04 -6.48
CA MET A 1 82.92 20.57 -6.44
C MET A 1 81.51 20.26 -5.94
N LEU A 2 80.75 19.46 -6.70
CA LEU A 2 79.39 18.91 -6.45
C LEU A 2 78.24 19.95 -6.36
N ILE A 3 77.42 20.16 -7.41
CA ILE A 3 76.39 19.28 -8.03
C ILE A 3 75.24 18.91 -7.07
N GLY A 4 74.06 19.45 -7.39
CA GLY A 4 72.79 18.72 -7.34
C GLY A 4 72.00 18.75 -6.03
N LYS A 5 71.14 19.75 -5.85
CA LYS A 5 69.98 19.64 -4.94
C LYS A 5 68.91 18.79 -5.63
N LEU A 6 68.85 17.50 -5.28
CA LEU A 6 67.72 16.62 -5.58
C LEU A 6 66.74 16.67 -4.39
N SER A 7 65.54 17.19 -4.62
CA SER A 7 64.43 17.13 -3.67
C SER A 7 63.95 15.69 -3.52
N ILE A 8 64.16 15.09 -2.36
CA ILE A 8 63.59 13.80 -1.98
C ILE A 8 62.20 14.06 -1.37
N ILE A 9 61.18 13.66 -2.11
CA ILE A 9 59.78 13.60 -1.68
C ILE A 9 59.65 12.46 -0.68
N LEU A 10 59.21 12.81 0.53
CA LEU A 10 58.92 11.88 1.63
C LEU A 10 57.59 11.16 1.32
N ILE A 11 57.65 9.95 0.76
CA ILE A 11 56.49 9.06 0.63
C ILE A 11 56.29 8.36 1.97
N LEU A 12 55.29 8.81 2.74
CA LEU A 12 54.80 8.09 3.91
C LEU A 12 54.08 6.82 3.45
N PHE A 13 54.70 5.67 3.71
CA PHE A 13 54.07 4.36 3.62
C PHE A 13 53.04 4.21 4.75
N CYS A 14 51.77 4.55 4.49
CA CYS A 14 50.67 4.06 5.32
C CYS A 14 50.40 2.61 4.96
N ILE A 15 50.84 1.70 5.83
CA ILE A 15 50.45 0.29 5.83
C ILE A 15 48.94 0.25 6.06
N TYR A 16 48.18 0.13 4.97
CA TYR A 16 46.77 -0.25 5.00
C TYR A 16 46.71 -1.70 5.49
N GLN A 17 46.45 -1.89 6.77
CA GLN A 17 45.90 -3.15 7.24
C GLN A 17 44.52 -3.29 6.61
N GLY A 18 44.41 -4.20 5.65
CA GLY A 18 43.16 -4.54 5.01
C GLY A 18 42.15 -4.93 6.08
N MET A 19 41.08 -4.14 6.19
CA MET A 19 39.87 -4.60 6.84
C MET A 19 39.43 -5.89 6.13
N PRO A 20 39.06 -6.95 6.87
CA PRO A 20 38.49 -8.14 6.25
C PRO A 20 37.23 -7.69 5.52
N GLY A 21 37.26 -7.82 4.19
CA GLY A 21 36.08 -7.61 3.37
C GLY A 21 34.95 -8.42 3.96
N GLN A 22 33.86 -7.74 4.33
CA GLN A 22 32.60 -8.42 4.57
C GLN A 22 32.30 -9.20 3.29
N GLY A 23 32.45 -10.51 3.38
CA GLY A 23 32.19 -11.41 2.29
C GLY A 23 30.78 -11.13 1.80
N PHE A 24 30.67 -10.67 0.57
CA PHE A 24 29.51 -11.00 -0.24
C PHE A 24 29.43 -12.52 -0.19
N ALA A 25 28.55 -13.04 0.67
CA ALA A 25 28.18 -14.43 0.64
C ALA A 25 27.77 -14.73 -0.79
N ARG A 26 28.61 -15.50 -1.48
CA ARG A 26 28.32 -16.08 -2.79
C ARG A 26 26.90 -16.65 -2.68
N VAL A 27 26.00 -16.07 -3.45
CA VAL A 27 24.66 -16.60 -3.70
C VAL A 27 24.86 -17.94 -4.38
N LEU A 28 25.02 -18.98 -3.56
CA LEU A 28 25.15 -20.37 -3.97
C LEU A 28 23.73 -20.94 -4.08
N PHE A 29 23.50 -21.57 -5.23
CA PHE A 29 22.26 -22.22 -5.69
C PHE A 29 21.24 -21.27 -6.34
N VAL A 30 21.55 -20.97 -7.60
CA VAL A 30 20.58 -20.78 -8.66
C VAL A 30 19.84 -22.12 -8.83
N ASP A 31 18.59 -22.21 -8.39
CA ASP A 31 17.71 -23.30 -8.84
C ASP A 31 17.26 -22.99 -10.28
N GLU A 32 18.04 -23.42 -11.26
CA GLU A 32 17.66 -23.43 -12.67
C GLU A 32 16.41 -24.31 -12.93
N ASN A 33 16.00 -25.12 -11.94
CA ASN A 33 14.83 -26.00 -11.97
C ASN A 33 13.67 -25.55 -11.05
N THR A 34 13.49 -24.24 -10.83
CA THR A 34 12.35 -23.76 -10.03
C THR A 34 11.03 -24.09 -10.73
N ASP A 35 10.23 -25.00 -10.16
CA ASP A 35 8.87 -25.27 -10.64
C ASP A 35 7.91 -24.17 -10.19
N PHE A 36 7.55 -23.29 -11.11
CA PHE A 36 6.65 -22.16 -10.88
C PHE A 36 5.17 -22.56 -10.74
N SER A 37 4.80 -23.81 -11.05
CA SER A 37 3.46 -24.34 -10.86
C SER A 37 3.24 -24.96 -9.48
N SER A 38 4.32 -25.23 -8.74
CA SER A 38 4.26 -25.70 -7.36
C SER A 38 3.66 -24.65 -6.41
N PRO A 39 3.08 -25.04 -5.26
CA PRO A 39 2.67 -24.10 -4.23
C PRO A 39 3.82 -23.20 -3.76
N TRP A 40 3.57 -21.92 -3.51
CA TRP A 40 4.62 -21.03 -3.00
C TRP A 40 4.95 -21.32 -1.53
N LEU A 41 3.96 -21.76 -0.75
CA LEU A 41 4.09 -22.08 0.66
C LEU A 41 4.51 -23.55 0.82
N ASP A 42 5.77 -23.75 1.18
CA ASP A 42 6.31 -25.07 1.47
C ASP A 42 6.08 -25.39 2.96
N HIS A 43 5.20 -26.36 3.24
CA HIS A 43 4.90 -26.79 4.61
C HIS A 43 6.07 -27.49 5.33
N GLN A 44 7.05 -28.01 4.59
CA GLN A 44 8.23 -28.65 5.17
C GLN A 44 9.28 -27.60 5.59
N LEU A 45 9.46 -26.55 4.78
CA LEU A 45 10.39 -25.45 5.08
C LEU A 45 9.79 -24.40 6.03
N GLY A 46 8.47 -24.26 6.00
CA GLY A 46 7.73 -23.27 6.77
C GLY A 46 7.61 -21.89 6.09
N PRO A 47 6.80 -20.99 6.67
CA PRO A 47 6.47 -19.71 6.06
C PRO A 47 7.66 -18.78 5.81
N GLU A 48 8.58 -18.67 6.77
CA GLU A 48 9.69 -17.71 6.67
C GLU A 48 10.63 -18.03 5.50
N GLU A 49 11.01 -19.31 5.36
CA GLU A 49 11.86 -19.76 4.25
C GLU A 49 11.13 -19.69 2.90
N SER A 50 9.82 -19.96 2.89
CA SER A 50 8.96 -19.76 1.73
C SER A 50 8.97 -18.30 1.27
N PHE A 51 8.82 -17.35 2.20
CA PHE A 51 8.93 -15.93 1.87
C PHE A 51 10.32 -15.54 1.39
N LYS A 52 11.40 -16.03 2.02
CA LYS A 52 12.77 -15.79 1.53
C LYS A 52 12.96 -16.31 0.11
N LYS A 53 12.35 -17.43 -0.26
CA LYS A 53 12.36 -17.94 -1.64
C LYS A 53 11.62 -17.00 -2.59
N VAL A 54 10.40 -16.59 -2.26
CA VAL A 54 9.60 -15.64 -3.08
C VAL A 54 10.33 -14.31 -3.27
N LEU A 55 10.84 -13.70 -2.19
CA LEU A 55 11.60 -12.44 -2.23
C LEU A 55 12.87 -12.57 -3.07
N ARG A 56 13.59 -13.71 -2.99
CA ARG A 56 14.75 -13.98 -3.85
C ARG A 56 14.38 -14.03 -5.33
N ILE A 57 13.20 -14.54 -5.68
CA ILE A 57 12.73 -14.57 -7.07
C ILE A 57 12.38 -13.16 -7.55
N ILE A 58 11.64 -12.38 -6.76
CA ILE A 58 11.32 -10.97 -7.07
C ILE A 58 12.62 -10.18 -7.32
N ASN A 59 13.66 -10.40 -6.50
CA ASN A 59 14.96 -9.74 -6.62
C ASN A 59 15.76 -10.10 -7.91
N ARG A 60 15.32 -11.06 -8.71
CA ARG A 60 15.95 -11.36 -10.02
C ARG A 60 15.54 -10.35 -11.09
N SER A 61 14.37 -9.74 -10.94
CA SER A 61 13.85 -8.68 -11.81
C SER A 61 14.46 -7.32 -11.43
N GLN A 62 14.65 -6.41 -12.40
CA GLN A 62 15.10 -5.05 -12.13
C GLN A 62 14.03 -4.28 -11.35
N GLU A 63 12.79 -4.26 -11.85
CA GLU A 63 11.65 -3.62 -11.17
C GLU A 63 11.48 -4.17 -9.74
N GLY A 64 11.59 -5.49 -9.58
CA GLY A 64 11.49 -6.18 -8.30
C GLY A 64 12.62 -5.82 -7.32
N ARG A 65 13.87 -5.68 -7.79
CA ARG A 65 14.98 -5.18 -6.95
C ARG A 65 14.71 -3.79 -6.41
N GLU A 66 14.28 -2.87 -7.28
CA GLU A 66 14.01 -1.50 -6.90
C GLU A 66 12.84 -1.40 -5.91
N LEU A 67 11.79 -2.20 -6.15
CA LEU A 67 10.66 -2.33 -5.23
C LEU A 67 11.10 -2.82 -3.85
N LEU A 68 11.87 -3.91 -3.80
CA LEU A 68 12.35 -4.48 -2.54
C LEU A 68 13.25 -3.52 -1.76
N GLN A 69 14.11 -2.76 -2.43
CA GLN A 69 14.94 -1.74 -1.78
C GLN A 69 14.09 -0.66 -1.09
N LYS A 70 13.05 -0.17 -1.77
CA LYS A 70 12.13 0.83 -1.22
C LYS A 70 11.28 0.24 -0.08
N ALA A 71 10.80 -0.99 -0.24
CA ALA A 71 10.04 -1.69 0.79
C ALA A 71 10.89 -1.92 2.06
N HIS A 72 12.13 -2.38 1.91
CA HIS A 72 13.07 -2.52 3.02
C HIS A 72 13.27 -1.20 3.77
N LYS A 73 13.48 -0.10 3.04
CA LYS A 73 13.64 1.23 3.63
C LYS A 73 12.40 1.65 4.43
N LYS A 74 11.20 1.42 3.90
CA LYS A 74 9.94 1.77 4.58
C LYS A 74 9.70 0.91 5.82
N ALA A 75 9.97 -0.40 5.76
CA ALA A 75 9.87 -1.29 6.92
C ALA A 75 10.85 -0.86 8.03
N TYR A 76 12.10 -0.55 7.66
CA TYR A 76 13.12 -0.09 8.62
C TYR A 76 12.72 1.23 9.32
N GLN A 77 12.08 2.15 8.59
CA GLN A 77 11.54 3.39 9.17
C GLN A 77 10.42 3.12 10.20
N GLN A 78 9.76 1.96 10.13
CA GLN A 78 8.75 1.51 11.10
C GLN A 78 9.35 0.65 12.22
N GLY A 79 10.67 0.44 12.23
CA GLY A 79 11.35 -0.45 13.18
C GLY A 79 11.11 -1.94 12.93
N GLU A 80 10.67 -2.30 11.72
CA GLU A 80 10.36 -3.68 11.31
C GLU A 80 11.25 -4.12 10.14
N THR A 81 11.42 -5.43 9.96
CA THR A 81 11.99 -6.01 8.74
C THR A 81 10.88 -6.37 7.73
N LEU A 82 11.24 -6.72 6.49
CA LEU A 82 10.23 -7.19 5.53
C LEU A 82 9.51 -8.47 6.01
N LEU A 83 10.21 -9.38 6.68
CA LEU A 83 9.60 -10.61 7.19
C LEU A 83 8.67 -10.36 8.40
N ASP A 84 8.84 -9.23 9.09
CA ASP A 84 7.95 -8.83 10.17
C ASP A 84 6.60 -8.30 9.64
N ILE A 85 6.59 -7.66 8.46
CA ILE A 85 5.38 -7.10 7.84
C ILE A 85 4.63 -8.09 6.95
N ILE A 86 5.33 -9.07 6.36
CA ILE A 86 4.71 -10.07 5.47
C ILE A 86 4.22 -11.26 6.29
N LYS A 87 2.99 -11.71 6.04
CA LYS A 87 2.32 -12.82 6.72
C LYS A 87 1.59 -13.70 5.70
N VAL A 88 1.39 -14.96 6.09
CA VAL A 88 0.52 -15.87 5.35
C VAL A 88 -0.93 -15.45 5.60
N GLY A 89 -1.76 -15.40 4.56
CA GLY A 89 -3.17 -15.11 4.64
C GLY A 89 -4.03 -16.04 3.78
N GLU A 90 -5.35 -15.90 3.90
CA GLU A 90 -6.33 -16.54 3.03
C GLU A 90 -6.55 -15.76 1.72
N ILE A 91 -6.21 -14.47 1.73
CA ILE A 91 -6.22 -13.59 0.56
C ILE A 91 -4.93 -12.77 0.52
N SER A 92 -4.54 -12.34 -0.67
CA SER A 92 -3.47 -11.36 -0.87
C SER A 92 -4.03 -9.96 -0.62
N VAL A 93 -3.46 -9.23 0.36
CA VAL A 93 -3.88 -7.86 0.69
C VAL A 93 -2.85 -7.12 1.54
N SER A 94 -2.68 -5.84 1.24
CA SER A 94 -1.93 -4.88 2.05
C SER A 94 -2.87 -4.13 2.97
N ASP A 95 -3.04 -4.64 4.19
CA ASP A 95 -3.87 -4.00 5.20
C ASP A 95 -3.11 -2.86 5.87
N THR A 96 -3.62 -1.64 5.73
CA THR A 96 -3.10 -0.45 6.40
C THR A 96 -4.10 0.03 7.44
N THR A 97 -3.76 -0.17 8.71
CA THR A 97 -4.57 0.27 9.83
C THR A 97 -4.10 1.63 10.34
N LEU A 98 -4.99 2.62 10.34
CA LEU A 98 -4.82 3.87 11.08
C LEU A 98 -5.28 3.67 12.53
N LEU A 99 -4.33 3.51 13.43
CA LEU A 99 -4.57 3.50 14.87
C LEU A 99 -4.76 4.93 15.35
N ARG A 100 -5.90 5.16 15.98
CA ARG A 100 -6.24 6.42 16.61
C ARG A 100 -6.37 6.23 18.11
N LYS A 101 -5.49 6.86 18.88
CA LYS A 101 -5.45 6.76 20.34
C LYS A 101 -5.84 8.08 20.96
N PHE A 102 -6.73 8.03 21.94
CA PHE A 102 -7.04 9.14 22.85
C PHE A 102 -7.25 8.56 24.25
N TYR A 103 -6.88 9.32 25.27
CA TYR A 103 -7.00 8.86 26.66
C TYR A 103 -8.31 9.36 27.26
N PRO A 104 -9.04 8.55 28.06
CA PRO A 104 -10.25 9.03 28.75
C PRO A 104 -10.00 10.27 29.61
N GLN A 105 -8.80 10.39 30.18
CA GLN A 105 -8.37 11.53 30.98
C GLN A 105 -8.10 12.78 30.12
N ASN A 106 -7.75 12.61 28.84
CA ASN A 106 -7.50 13.70 27.90
C ASN A 106 -8.01 13.36 26.49
N PRO A 107 -9.34 13.37 26.25
CA PRO A 107 -9.92 12.95 24.98
C PRO A 107 -9.66 13.94 23.83
N GLU A 108 -9.11 15.12 24.13
CA GLU A 108 -8.72 16.14 23.15
C GLU A 108 -7.36 15.84 22.51
N GLN A 109 -6.50 15.08 23.19
CA GLN A 109 -5.20 14.67 22.67
C GLN A 109 -5.36 13.39 21.86
N ILE A 110 -5.24 13.53 20.54
CA ILE A 110 -5.38 12.44 19.59
C ILE A 110 -4.00 12.13 19.01
N ILE A 111 -3.60 10.87 19.10
CA ILE A 111 -2.38 10.35 18.49
C ILE A 111 -2.80 9.44 17.34
N TYR A 112 -2.20 9.67 16.17
CA TYR A 112 -2.37 8.84 14.98
C TYR A 112 -1.11 8.04 14.74
N GLU A 113 -1.26 6.74 14.49
CA GLU A 113 -0.18 5.81 14.17
C GLU A 113 -0.66 4.90 13.06
N THR A 114 0.11 4.74 12.00
CA THR A 114 -0.24 3.85 10.88
C THR A 114 0.61 2.59 10.95
N LYS A 115 -0.04 1.44 10.86
CA LYS A 115 0.64 0.14 10.73
C LYS A 115 0.17 -0.56 9.47
N SER A 116 1.09 -1.12 8.71
CA SER A 116 0.77 -1.87 7.49
C SER A 116 1.29 -3.29 7.62
N LYS A 117 0.45 -4.26 7.26
CA LYS A 117 0.83 -5.67 7.13
C LYS A 117 0.43 -6.16 5.76
N ILE A 118 1.28 -7.02 5.18
CA ILE A 118 1.05 -7.64 3.89
C ILE A 118 0.67 -9.08 4.15
N PHE A 119 -0.46 -9.52 3.62
CA PHE A 119 -0.88 -10.90 3.62
C PHE A 119 -0.73 -11.45 2.21
N LEU A 120 -0.16 -12.65 2.07
CA LEU A 120 -0.08 -13.38 0.81
C LEU A 120 -0.97 -14.62 0.88
N ASN A 121 -1.84 -14.83 -0.11
CA ASN A 121 -2.74 -15.97 -0.15
C ASN A 121 -1.93 -17.28 -0.21
N LYS A 122 -2.09 -18.15 0.78
CA LYS A 122 -1.41 -19.46 0.91
C LYS A 122 -1.72 -20.46 -0.22
N GLU A 123 -2.81 -20.28 -0.96
CA GLU A 123 -3.30 -21.23 -1.97
C GLU A 123 -2.71 -21.00 -3.36
N LEU A 124 -1.92 -19.95 -3.54
CA LEU A 124 -1.32 -19.61 -4.84
C LEU A 124 -0.21 -20.59 -5.23
N ASN A 125 0.00 -20.75 -6.54
CA ASN A 125 1.25 -21.31 -7.03
C ASN A 125 2.39 -20.30 -6.87
N LEU A 126 3.64 -20.74 -7.08
CA LEU A 126 4.83 -19.94 -6.88
C LEU A 126 4.90 -18.73 -7.81
N MET A 127 4.44 -18.85 -9.06
CA MET A 127 4.39 -17.71 -9.99
C MET A 127 3.44 -16.63 -9.47
N ASP A 128 2.19 -17.01 -9.17
CA ASP A 128 1.16 -16.08 -8.73
C ASP A 128 1.53 -15.50 -7.36
N GLY A 129 2.09 -16.31 -6.44
CA GLY A 129 2.58 -15.82 -5.16
C GLY A 129 3.72 -14.79 -5.26
N VAL A 130 4.58 -14.91 -6.29
CA VAL A 130 5.62 -13.91 -6.59
C VAL A 130 5.01 -12.60 -7.10
N LEU A 131 4.04 -12.70 -8.00
CA LEU A 131 3.39 -11.54 -8.61
C LEU A 131 2.48 -10.81 -7.61
N ASP A 132 1.63 -11.54 -6.88
CA ASP A 132 0.77 -11.00 -5.83
C ASP A 132 1.62 -10.35 -4.72
N LEU A 133 2.71 -10.98 -4.28
CA LEU A 133 3.55 -10.34 -3.25
C LEU A 133 4.17 -9.03 -3.77
N ALA A 134 4.55 -8.97 -5.05
CA ALA A 134 5.05 -7.74 -5.64
C ALA A 134 3.97 -6.66 -5.78
N HIS A 135 2.74 -7.06 -6.12
CA HIS A 135 1.56 -6.20 -6.12
C HIS A 135 1.38 -5.56 -4.74
N GLU A 136 1.33 -6.39 -3.70
CA GLU A 136 1.12 -5.93 -2.33
C GLU A 136 2.31 -5.10 -1.80
N LEU A 137 3.54 -5.47 -2.13
CA LEU A 137 4.71 -4.66 -1.81
C LEU A 137 4.65 -3.28 -2.47
N THR A 138 4.03 -3.15 -3.64
CA THR A 138 3.84 -1.86 -4.32
C THR A 138 2.91 -0.96 -3.52
N HIS A 139 1.75 -1.49 -3.08
CA HIS A 139 0.88 -0.77 -2.14
C HIS A 139 1.61 -0.38 -0.87
N PHE A 140 2.24 -1.36 -0.21
CA PHE A 140 2.97 -1.12 1.02
C PHE A 140 4.01 -0.02 0.84
N THR A 141 4.78 -0.03 -0.25
CA THR A 141 5.88 0.90 -0.47
C THR A 141 5.37 2.30 -0.78
N HIS A 142 4.45 2.41 -1.72
CA HIS A 142 4.14 3.67 -2.40
C HIS A 142 2.85 4.34 -1.91
N ARG A 143 1.88 3.57 -1.41
CA ARG A 143 0.60 4.13 -0.96
C ARG A 143 0.84 5.07 0.22
N THR A 144 0.29 6.28 0.10
CA THR A 144 0.29 7.26 1.18
C THR A 144 -0.82 6.89 2.16
N ALA A 145 -0.52 6.95 3.46
CA ALA A 145 -1.54 6.72 4.48
C ALA A 145 -2.62 7.80 4.38
N PHE A 146 -3.88 7.40 4.25
CA PHE A 146 -5.01 8.30 4.32
C PHE A 146 -5.44 8.53 5.78
N ASN A 147 -6.03 9.69 6.05
CA ASN A 147 -6.60 10.01 7.35
C ASN A 147 -8.09 10.36 7.16
N PRO A 148 -9.02 9.43 7.49
CA PRO A 148 -10.45 9.62 7.26
C PRO A 148 -11.08 10.62 8.25
N TYR A 149 -10.31 11.13 9.22
CA TYR A 149 -10.74 12.18 10.14
C TYR A 149 -10.47 13.60 9.59
N LEU A 150 -9.80 13.73 8.43
CA LEU A 150 -9.61 15.01 7.76
C LEU A 150 -10.92 15.52 7.15
N LYS A 151 -11.11 16.84 7.17
CA LYS A 151 -12.36 17.47 6.68
C LYS A 151 -12.60 17.29 5.18
N ASN A 152 -11.54 17.11 4.40
CA ASN A 152 -11.58 16.94 2.95
C ASN A 152 -11.57 15.47 2.51
N PHE A 153 -11.66 14.51 3.45
CA PHE A 153 -11.79 13.10 3.10
C PHE A 153 -13.17 12.84 2.49
N ASN A 154 -13.21 12.58 1.18
CA ASN A 154 -14.44 12.37 0.42
C ASN A 154 -14.32 11.12 -0.48
N LEU A 155 -15.47 10.64 -0.96
CA LEU A 155 -15.55 9.37 -1.67
C LEU A 155 -14.88 9.43 -3.05
N ILE A 156 -14.99 10.54 -3.78
CA ILE A 156 -14.41 10.66 -5.13
C ILE A 156 -12.88 10.63 -5.05
N ASP A 157 -12.29 11.43 -4.17
CA ASP A 157 -10.85 11.45 -3.97
C ASP A 157 -10.34 10.12 -3.43
N PHE A 158 -11.12 9.43 -2.59
CA PHE A 158 -10.78 8.09 -2.14
C PHE A 158 -10.75 7.07 -3.30
N ILE A 159 -11.78 7.04 -4.15
CA ILE A 159 -11.82 6.15 -5.33
C ILE A 159 -10.62 6.44 -6.24
N LYS A 160 -10.39 7.71 -6.58
CA LYS A 160 -9.26 8.13 -7.41
C LYS A 160 -7.92 7.77 -6.78
N SER A 161 -7.75 8.01 -5.49
CA SER A 161 -6.50 7.68 -4.79
C SER A 161 -6.29 6.17 -4.70
N THR A 162 -7.33 5.36 -4.55
CA THR A 162 -7.22 3.90 -4.50
C THR A 162 -6.83 3.34 -5.87
N ILE A 163 -7.44 3.83 -6.96
CA ILE A 163 -7.16 3.32 -8.30
C ILE A 163 -5.90 3.95 -8.90
N GLU A 164 -5.86 5.27 -8.96
CA GLU A 164 -4.88 6.08 -9.70
C GLU A 164 -3.85 6.78 -8.81
N GLY A 165 -3.97 6.68 -7.48
CA GLY A 165 -2.98 7.27 -6.59
C GLY A 165 -1.62 6.59 -6.73
N THR A 166 -0.56 7.25 -6.26
CA THR A 166 0.76 6.63 -6.19
C THR A 166 0.71 5.39 -5.30
N GLY A 167 1.07 4.24 -5.85
CA GLY A 167 0.92 2.94 -5.18
C GLY A 167 -0.53 2.48 -5.05
N GLY A 168 -1.45 3.04 -5.83
CA GLY A 168 -2.80 2.50 -6.05
C GLY A 168 -2.78 1.29 -6.97
N GLU A 169 -3.96 0.78 -7.30
CA GLU A 169 -4.17 -0.46 -8.04
C GLU A 169 -3.53 -0.45 -9.43
N VAL A 170 -3.59 0.69 -10.14
CA VAL A 170 -2.96 0.83 -11.45
C VAL A 170 -1.44 0.69 -11.35
N ASP A 171 -0.83 1.38 -10.39
CA ASP A 171 0.62 1.33 -10.20
C ASP A 171 1.07 -0.08 -9.77
N ALA A 172 0.33 -0.72 -8.84
CA ALA A 172 0.59 -2.07 -8.38
C ALA A 172 0.53 -3.10 -9.52
N PHE A 173 -0.53 -3.04 -10.33
CA PHE A 173 -0.70 -3.95 -11.46
C PHE A 173 0.32 -3.71 -12.58
N LEU A 174 0.75 -2.46 -12.82
CA LEU A 174 1.84 -2.18 -13.77
C LEU A 174 3.18 -2.76 -13.30
N THR A 175 3.51 -2.60 -12.02
CA THR A 175 4.72 -3.17 -11.43
C THR A 175 4.69 -4.70 -11.47
N GLU A 176 3.55 -5.32 -11.15
CA GLU A 176 3.31 -6.75 -11.32
C GLU A 176 3.58 -7.21 -12.77
N CYS A 177 3.01 -6.51 -13.76
CA CYS A 177 3.21 -6.84 -15.18
C CYS A 177 4.66 -6.65 -15.65
N ARG A 178 5.39 -5.65 -15.14
CA ARG A 178 6.83 -5.47 -15.42
C ARG A 178 7.66 -6.61 -14.87
N ILE A 179 7.42 -6.99 -13.61
CA ILE A 179 8.10 -8.13 -12.98
C ILE A 179 7.79 -9.42 -13.73
N LEU A 180 6.52 -9.64 -14.11
CA LEU A 180 6.12 -10.77 -14.95
C LEU A 180 6.89 -10.82 -16.27
N LYS A 181 6.98 -9.69 -16.97
CA LYS A 181 7.71 -9.57 -18.25
C LYS A 181 9.20 -9.86 -18.08
N GLU A 182 9.84 -9.32 -17.04
CA GLU A 182 11.27 -9.48 -16.78
C GLU A 182 11.63 -10.91 -16.35
N LEU A 183 10.79 -11.55 -15.52
CA LEU A 183 11.07 -12.90 -15.01
C LEU A 183 10.65 -14.02 -15.97
N PHE A 184 9.57 -13.82 -16.74
CA PHE A 184 8.90 -14.90 -17.47
C PHE A 184 8.66 -14.61 -18.96
N GLY A 185 9.06 -13.45 -19.48
CA GLY A 185 8.72 -12.98 -20.83
C GLY A 185 9.17 -13.90 -21.99
N SER A 186 10.18 -14.74 -21.79
CA SER A 186 10.68 -15.70 -22.79
C SER A 186 9.79 -16.94 -22.97
N THR A 187 8.85 -17.21 -22.06
CA THR A 187 8.15 -18.52 -21.98
C THR A 187 6.81 -18.59 -22.73
N ASN A 188 6.43 -17.63 -23.57
CA ASN A 188 5.08 -17.52 -24.18
C ASN A 188 3.90 -17.52 -23.18
N LYS A 189 4.17 -17.57 -21.86
CA LYS A 189 3.20 -17.42 -20.76
C LYS A 189 2.80 -15.98 -20.50
N TYR A 190 3.25 -15.05 -21.35
CA TYR A 190 2.76 -13.68 -21.43
C TYR A 190 1.32 -13.67 -22.00
N ASN A 191 0.39 -14.38 -21.37
CA ASN A 191 -1.03 -14.46 -21.72
C ASN A 191 -1.82 -14.01 -20.49
N GLY A 192 -2.73 -13.04 -20.67
CA GLY A 192 -3.53 -12.52 -19.57
C GLY A 192 -3.80 -11.02 -19.68
N ASN A 193 -4.20 -10.41 -18.56
CA ASN A 193 -4.63 -9.02 -18.52
C ASN A 193 -3.48 -8.01 -18.76
N CYS A 194 -2.21 -8.36 -18.47
CA CYS A 194 -1.06 -7.49 -18.77
C CYS A 194 -0.92 -7.13 -20.26
N LYS A 195 -1.33 -8.02 -21.17
CA LYS A 195 -1.32 -7.73 -22.62
C LYS A 195 -2.20 -6.55 -23.00
N LYS A 196 -3.31 -6.33 -22.26
CA LYS A 196 -4.25 -5.23 -22.51
C LYS A 196 -3.63 -3.87 -22.21
N LEU A 197 -2.59 -3.84 -21.38
CA LEU A 197 -1.85 -2.63 -20.99
C LEU A 197 -0.66 -2.32 -21.89
N LEU A 198 -0.24 -3.26 -22.74
CA LEU A 198 0.94 -3.07 -23.57
C LEU A 198 0.69 -1.97 -24.61
N ASP A 199 1.61 -1.01 -24.68
CA ASP A 199 1.69 -0.07 -25.78
C ASP A 199 2.42 -0.76 -26.96
N PRO A 200 1.74 -0.98 -28.10
CA PRO A 200 2.35 -1.68 -29.23
C PRO A 200 3.47 -0.88 -29.90
N VAL A 201 3.54 0.43 -29.68
CA VAL A 201 4.54 1.33 -30.25
C VAL A 201 5.76 1.41 -29.33
N LYS A 202 5.54 1.61 -28.02
CA LYS A 202 6.64 1.78 -27.05
C LYS A 202 7.19 0.45 -26.52
N GLY A 203 6.44 -0.65 -26.66
CA GLY A 203 6.80 -1.95 -26.11
C GLY A 203 6.78 -2.00 -24.57
N ASP A 204 6.18 -1.00 -23.92
CA ASP A 204 6.05 -0.86 -22.46
C ASP A 204 4.58 -0.70 -22.05
N PHE A 205 4.27 -0.81 -20.77
CA PHE A 205 2.92 -0.73 -20.26
C PHE A 205 2.43 0.73 -20.14
N SER A 206 1.23 1.01 -20.64
CA SER A 206 0.59 2.33 -20.53
C SER A 206 -0.23 2.43 -19.25
N ARG A 207 0.09 3.45 -18.45
CA ARG A 207 -0.66 3.78 -17.25
C ARG A 207 -2.05 4.31 -17.58
N GLU A 208 -2.16 5.11 -18.63
CA GLU A 208 -3.42 5.70 -19.09
C GLU A 208 -4.43 4.60 -19.45
N LYS A 209 -4.00 3.58 -20.21
CA LYS A 209 -4.81 2.39 -20.47
C LYS A 209 -5.19 1.65 -19.17
N GLY A 210 -4.26 1.57 -18.22
CA GLY A 210 -4.53 1.00 -16.90
C GLY A 210 -5.68 1.71 -16.21
N VAL A 211 -5.61 3.04 -16.12
CA VAL A 211 -6.67 3.86 -15.54
C VAL A 211 -8.01 3.57 -16.23
N GLU A 212 -8.08 3.64 -17.56
CA GLU A 212 -9.32 3.40 -18.31
C GLU A 212 -9.95 2.03 -18.00
N LEU A 213 -9.13 0.96 -17.98
CA LEU A 213 -9.60 -0.40 -17.75
C LEU A 213 -10.05 -0.63 -16.30
N PHE A 214 -9.38 -0.02 -15.31
CA PHE A 214 -9.78 -0.15 -13.90
C PHE A 214 -11.11 0.55 -13.59
N TYR A 215 -11.54 1.51 -14.41
CA TYR A 215 -12.85 2.17 -14.28
C TYR A 215 -14.01 1.45 -14.99
N GLN A 216 -13.75 0.32 -15.65
CA GLN A 216 -14.78 -0.51 -16.25
C GLN A 216 -15.51 -1.31 -15.16
N VAL A 217 -16.84 -1.14 -15.06
CA VAL A 217 -17.65 -1.77 -14.00
C VAL A 217 -18.75 -2.69 -14.53
N GLY A 218 -18.90 -2.82 -15.85
CA GLY A 218 -19.84 -3.75 -16.49
C GLY A 218 -21.28 -3.61 -15.98
N GLU A 219 -21.88 -4.75 -15.65
CA GLU A 219 -23.23 -4.85 -15.11
C GLU A 219 -23.45 -4.02 -13.84
N TYR A 220 -22.39 -3.74 -13.08
CA TYR A 220 -22.45 -2.96 -11.84
C TYR A 220 -22.61 -1.46 -12.09
N TYR A 221 -22.54 -0.97 -13.33
CA TYR A 221 -22.55 0.47 -13.62
C TYR A 221 -23.70 1.22 -12.95
N LYS A 222 -24.94 0.72 -13.09
CA LYS A 222 -26.12 1.34 -12.48
C LYS A 222 -26.03 1.35 -10.95
N ALA A 223 -25.54 0.27 -10.35
CA ALA A 223 -25.37 0.17 -8.90
C ALA A 223 -24.28 1.12 -8.41
N THR A 224 -23.14 1.21 -9.11
CA THR A 224 -22.02 2.10 -8.79
C THR A 224 -22.46 3.56 -8.84
N VAL A 225 -23.11 4.00 -9.93
CA VAL A 225 -23.62 5.37 -10.06
C VAL A 225 -24.63 5.69 -8.96
N LYS A 226 -25.58 4.78 -8.70
CA LYS A 226 -26.59 4.96 -7.65
C LYS A 226 -25.93 5.13 -6.27
N THR A 227 -24.95 4.30 -5.93
CA THR A 227 -24.30 4.36 -4.62
C THR A 227 -23.45 5.62 -4.48
N ILE A 228 -22.70 6.04 -5.50
CA ILE A 228 -21.91 7.28 -5.44
C ILE A 228 -22.82 8.50 -5.23
N ASN A 229 -23.92 8.56 -5.98
CA ASN A 229 -24.90 9.65 -5.84
C ASN A 229 -25.58 9.64 -4.45
N LEU A 230 -25.82 8.45 -3.86
CA LEU A 230 -26.33 8.34 -2.49
C LEU A 230 -25.41 9.03 -1.48
N TYR A 231 -24.09 8.91 -1.67
CA TYR A 231 -23.09 9.60 -0.84
C TYR A 231 -22.91 11.08 -1.17
N GLY A 232 -23.69 11.61 -2.13
CA GLY A 232 -23.82 13.06 -2.40
C GLY A 232 -22.71 13.59 -3.29
N GLU A 233 -21.99 12.70 -3.93
CA GLU A 233 -20.89 13.03 -4.83
C GLU A 233 -21.35 13.04 -6.28
N ASN A 234 -20.72 13.89 -7.09
CA ASN A 234 -20.97 13.94 -8.51
C ASN A 234 -20.15 12.85 -9.22
N VAL A 235 -20.81 11.80 -9.70
CA VAL A 235 -20.16 10.69 -10.42
C VAL A 235 -19.39 11.14 -11.66
N ASN A 236 -19.76 12.27 -12.28
CA ASN A 236 -19.06 12.80 -13.46
C ASN A 236 -17.61 13.22 -13.13
N LEU A 237 -17.25 13.36 -11.85
CA LEU A 237 -15.88 13.59 -11.43
C LEU A 237 -14.98 12.37 -11.64
N LEU A 238 -15.57 11.17 -11.80
CA LEU A 238 -14.89 9.93 -12.21
C LEU A 238 -15.00 9.78 -13.73
N GLY A 239 -14.32 10.66 -14.48
CA GLY A 239 -14.50 10.80 -15.93
C GLY A 239 -14.28 9.54 -16.78
N ASN A 240 -13.61 8.52 -16.22
CA ASN A 240 -13.36 7.25 -16.91
C ASN A 240 -14.38 6.14 -16.57
N LEU A 241 -15.29 6.36 -15.62
CA LEU A 241 -16.28 5.37 -15.20
C LEU A 241 -17.23 5.02 -16.34
N ASN A 242 -17.28 3.74 -16.71
CA ASN A 242 -18.08 3.29 -17.85
C ASN A 242 -18.65 1.87 -17.66
N SER A 243 -19.60 1.50 -18.51
CA SER A 243 -20.35 0.24 -18.42
C SER A 243 -19.74 -0.90 -19.24
N HIS A 244 -18.51 -0.77 -19.75
CA HIS A 244 -17.83 -1.91 -20.39
C HIS A 244 -17.51 -2.97 -19.34
N ASP A 245 -17.39 -4.23 -19.78
CA ASP A 245 -17.15 -5.37 -18.91
C ASP A 245 -15.93 -5.16 -18.01
N ALA A 246 -16.12 -5.40 -16.72
CA ALA A 246 -15.06 -5.23 -15.74
C ALA A 246 -13.99 -6.31 -15.91
N ILE A 247 -12.76 -5.86 -16.22
CA ILE A 247 -11.61 -6.76 -16.40
C ILE A 247 -10.88 -6.98 -15.07
N TYR A 248 -10.84 -5.96 -14.23
CA TYR A 248 -10.11 -5.93 -12.98
C TYR A 248 -11.08 -5.96 -11.81
N ILE A 249 -10.96 -7.01 -11.00
CA ILE A 249 -11.86 -7.30 -9.88
C ILE A 249 -11.02 -7.34 -8.61
N SER A 250 -11.46 -6.62 -7.58
CA SER A 250 -10.82 -6.62 -6.27
C SER A 250 -10.93 -8.01 -5.63
N SER A 251 -9.79 -8.59 -5.24
CA SER A 251 -9.72 -9.87 -4.54
C SER A 251 -10.46 -9.86 -3.19
N ALA A 252 -10.42 -8.73 -2.47
CA ALA A 252 -11.02 -8.58 -1.16
C ALA A 252 -12.56 -8.49 -1.19
N TYR A 253 -13.14 -7.95 -2.27
CA TYR A 253 -14.58 -7.69 -2.36
C TYR A 253 -15.30 -8.48 -3.44
N GLY A 254 -14.59 -9.09 -4.39
CA GLY A 254 -15.18 -9.75 -5.55
C GLY A 254 -15.95 -8.78 -6.45
N LEU A 255 -15.55 -7.51 -6.50
CA LEU A 255 -16.24 -6.44 -7.23
C LEU A 255 -15.27 -5.60 -8.06
N PRO A 256 -15.74 -4.94 -9.14
CA PRO A 256 -14.95 -3.96 -9.87
C PRO A 256 -14.44 -2.85 -8.94
N TYR A 257 -13.22 -2.38 -9.20
CA TYR A 257 -12.50 -1.50 -8.28
C TYR A 257 -13.24 -0.23 -7.85
N PRO A 258 -13.93 0.52 -8.72
CA PRO A 258 -14.69 1.69 -8.29
C PRO A 258 -15.74 1.34 -7.23
N LEU A 259 -16.46 0.22 -7.42
CA LEU A 259 -17.49 -0.22 -6.47
C LEU A 259 -16.88 -0.84 -5.21
N ALA A 260 -15.77 -1.57 -5.33
CA ALA A 260 -15.01 -2.07 -4.19
C ALA A 260 -14.50 -0.93 -3.31
N ALA A 261 -13.93 0.13 -3.90
CA ALA A 261 -13.50 1.33 -3.20
C ALA A 261 -14.66 2.07 -2.51
N VAL A 262 -15.87 2.08 -3.11
CA VAL A 262 -17.07 2.59 -2.40
C VAL A 262 -17.35 1.76 -1.15
N LYS A 263 -17.35 0.42 -1.24
CA LYS A 263 -17.58 -0.44 -0.08
C LYS A 263 -16.53 -0.25 1.01
N GLU A 264 -15.26 -0.13 0.63
CA GLU A 264 -14.16 0.13 1.55
C GLU A 264 -14.33 1.49 2.24
N PHE A 265 -14.61 2.55 1.48
CA PHE A 265 -14.87 3.88 2.02
C PHE A 265 -15.99 3.88 3.06
N VAL A 266 -17.12 3.24 2.74
CA VAL A 266 -18.27 3.15 3.65
C VAL A 266 -17.88 2.42 4.93
N SER A 267 -17.19 1.28 4.82
CA SER A 267 -16.74 0.53 5.98
C SER A 267 -15.79 1.33 6.89
N ILE A 268 -14.88 2.10 6.28
CA ILE A 268 -13.97 3.01 7.01
C ILE A 268 -14.78 4.09 7.74
N MET A 269 -15.70 4.74 7.02
CA MET A 269 -16.48 5.86 7.56
C MET A 269 -17.43 5.43 8.68
N ASP A 270 -18.05 4.26 8.59
CA ASP A 270 -18.89 3.70 9.66
C ASP A 270 -18.07 3.56 10.96
N ARG A 271 -16.86 3.00 10.87
CA ARG A 271 -15.96 2.84 12.03
C ARG A 271 -15.50 4.18 12.58
N VAL A 272 -15.15 5.12 11.71
CA VAL A 272 -14.73 6.49 12.06
C VAL A 272 -15.84 7.20 12.82
N CYS A 273 -17.07 7.10 12.34
CA CYS A 273 -18.24 7.74 12.94
C CYS A 273 -18.57 7.17 14.31
N VAL A 274 -18.55 5.85 14.49
CA VAL A 274 -18.73 5.22 15.81
C VAL A 274 -17.63 5.68 16.78
N ASN A 275 -16.38 5.75 16.34
CA ASN A 275 -15.26 6.17 17.18
C ASN A 275 -15.34 7.64 17.58
N ASP A 276 -15.70 8.53 16.65
CA ASP A 276 -15.91 9.95 16.94
C ASP A 276 -17.09 10.18 17.89
N GLN A 277 -18.19 9.45 17.73
CA GLN A 277 -19.34 9.53 18.62
C GLN A 277 -18.96 9.16 20.07
N LYS A 278 -18.17 8.08 20.25
CA LYS A 278 -17.64 7.69 21.56
C LYS A 278 -16.77 8.78 22.16
N ARG A 279 -15.85 9.35 21.37
CA ARG A 279 -14.95 10.43 21.79
C ARG A 279 -15.72 11.68 22.25
N LEU A 280 -16.68 12.14 21.44
CA LEU A 280 -17.51 13.32 21.73
C LEU A 280 -18.36 13.11 22.98
N SER A 281 -18.87 11.89 23.19
CA SER A 281 -19.62 11.54 24.40
C SER A 281 -18.76 11.64 25.66
N LEU A 282 -17.48 11.25 25.59
CA LEU A 282 -16.54 11.43 26.70
C LEU A 282 -16.21 12.90 26.94
N MET A 283 -15.99 13.68 25.88
CA MET A 283 -15.74 15.13 25.99
C MET A 283 -16.91 15.85 26.68
N LYS A 284 -18.16 15.53 26.29
CA LYS A 284 -19.36 16.10 26.92
C LYS A 284 -19.53 15.69 28.39
N LYS A 285 -19.20 14.44 28.74
CA LYS A 285 -19.23 13.99 30.15
C LYS A 285 -18.17 14.70 30.99
N LYS A 286 -16.97 14.92 30.44
CA LYS A 286 -15.89 15.63 31.12
C LYS A 286 -16.19 17.11 31.29
N SER A 287 -16.79 17.77 30.30
CA SER A 287 -17.16 19.20 30.39
C SER A 287 -18.17 19.49 31.50
N ALA A 288 -19.02 18.52 31.84
CA ALA A 288 -19.93 18.62 32.98
C ALA A 288 -19.24 18.56 34.36
N ARG A 289 -17.98 18.12 34.43
CA ARG A 289 -17.23 17.88 35.68
C ARG A 289 -15.93 18.70 35.77
N MET A 290 -15.87 19.84 35.08
CA MET A 290 -14.65 20.66 35.03
C MET A 290 -14.47 21.53 36.28
N PRO A 291 -13.22 21.75 36.73
CA PRO A 291 -12.93 22.70 37.80
C PRO A 291 -13.39 24.12 37.43
N ALA A 292 -13.81 24.90 38.43
CA ALA A 292 -14.25 26.28 38.24
C ALA A 292 -13.16 27.21 37.67
N SER A 293 -11.88 26.83 37.77
CA SER A 293 -10.74 27.57 37.24
C SER A 293 -10.56 27.46 35.72
N VAL A 294 -11.35 26.63 35.04
CA VAL A 294 -11.24 26.43 33.60
C VAL A 294 -12.32 27.22 32.87
N ASP A 295 -11.95 27.89 31.78
CA ASP A 295 -12.89 28.61 30.92
C ASP A 295 -13.90 27.65 30.28
N ARG A 296 -15.05 27.51 30.94
CA ARG A 296 -16.12 26.62 30.54
C ARG A 296 -16.70 26.99 29.18
N GLU A 297 -16.75 28.28 28.86
CA GLU A 297 -17.34 28.76 27.60
C GLU A 297 -16.47 28.34 26.41
N TYR A 298 -15.16 28.56 26.50
CA TYR A 298 -14.20 28.11 25.48
C TYR A 298 -14.30 26.60 25.21
N HIS A 299 -14.37 25.78 26.26
CA HIS A 299 -14.48 24.33 26.10
C HIS A 299 -15.82 23.89 25.49
N LEU A 300 -16.92 24.54 25.85
CA LEU A 300 -18.23 24.25 25.25
C LEU A 300 -18.26 24.63 23.77
N GLN A 301 -17.73 25.80 23.39
CA GLN A 301 -17.59 26.22 21.99
C GLN A 301 -16.74 25.23 21.18
N LYS A 302 -15.64 24.73 21.77
CA LYS A 302 -14.79 23.72 21.14
C LYS A 302 -15.54 22.40 20.92
N ILE A 303 -16.28 21.92 21.92
CA ILE A 303 -17.08 20.69 21.81
C ILE A 303 -18.15 20.84 20.73
N ASP A 304 -18.84 21.98 20.68
CA ASP A 304 -19.86 22.24 19.67
C ASP A 304 -19.26 22.25 18.26
N LYS A 305 -18.11 22.90 18.07
CA LYS A 305 -17.39 22.89 16.79
C LYS A 305 -17.02 21.48 16.33
N GLU A 306 -16.51 20.65 17.25
CA GLU A 306 -16.20 19.24 16.98
C GLU A 306 -17.46 18.42 16.64
N TYR A 307 -18.56 18.69 17.34
CA TYR A 307 -19.84 18.03 17.11
C TYR A 307 -20.48 18.39 15.76
N GLN A 308 -20.38 19.66 15.34
CA GLN A 308 -20.84 20.08 14.00
C GLN A 308 -20.01 19.42 12.90
N GLY A 309 -18.69 19.35 13.06
CA GLY A 309 -17.82 18.65 12.12
C GLY A 309 -18.13 17.15 12.02
N PHE A 310 -18.46 16.52 13.15
CA PHE A 310 -18.94 15.13 13.18
C PHE A 310 -20.27 14.96 12.45
N LYS A 311 -21.26 15.82 12.73
CA LYS A 311 -22.58 15.75 12.06
C LYS A 311 -22.45 15.84 10.54
N GLN A 312 -21.67 16.80 10.06
CA GLN A 312 -21.44 16.96 8.62
C GLN A 312 -20.83 15.71 7.99
N ARG A 313 -19.79 15.14 8.61
CA ARG A 313 -19.09 13.96 8.10
C ARG A 313 -19.91 12.66 8.21
N CYS A 314 -20.67 12.51 9.28
CA CYS A 314 -21.32 11.24 9.64
C CYS A 314 -22.82 11.17 9.34
N HIS A 315 -23.43 12.20 8.75
CA HIS A 315 -24.87 12.26 8.46
C HIS A 315 -25.43 11.09 7.63
N LYS A 316 -24.59 10.36 6.89
CA LYS A 316 -24.98 9.19 6.07
C LYS A 316 -24.55 7.84 6.65
N HIS A 317 -23.88 7.87 7.81
CA HIS A 317 -23.28 6.71 8.46
C HIS A 317 -23.90 6.45 9.86
N ILE A 318 -24.87 7.25 10.27
CA ILE A 318 -25.59 7.21 11.55
C ILE A 318 -27.05 7.56 11.27
#